data_AF-A0A7J4MW29-F1
#
_entry.id   AF-A0A7J4MW29-F1
#
_cell.length_a   1.000
_cell.length_b   1.000
_cell.length_c   1.000
_cell.angle_alpha   90.00
_cell.angle_beta   90.00
_cell.angle_gamma   90.00
#
_symmetry.space_group_name_H-M   'P 1'
#
loop_
_entity.id
_entity.type
_entity.pdbx_description
1 polymer ?
#
loop_
_entity_poly.entity_id
_entity_poly.type
_entity_poly.pdbx_seq_one_letter_code
_entity_poly.pdbx_strand_id
1 'polypeptide(L)'
;MDVVLINPEDRTAVKNKLGFVLPPLNLMYLGASLERASFSVKIIDDDLRRMGVEGVARLVERINPFIVGITATTATIRTSLEYIKAIKDRLPNVLTVIGGPHPTFLPVDTL
;
A
#
# COMPACT_ATOMS: atom_id res chain seq x y z
N MET A 1 0.38 13.16 9.18
CA MET A 1 0.15 12.75 7.78
C MET A 1 -1.28 12.30 7.70
N ASP A 2 -2.05 12.80 6.74
CA ASP A 2 -3.47 12.46 6.63
C ASP A 2 -3.66 11.13 5.91
N VAL A 3 -2.85 10.90 4.87
CA VAL A 3 -2.92 9.72 4.01
C VAL A 3 -1.56 9.03 3.91
N VAL A 4 -1.54 7.72 4.10
CA VAL A 4 -0.38 6.87 3.76
C VAL A 4 -0.75 5.99 2.56
N LEU A 5 0.08 6.01 1.52
CA LEU A 5 -0.08 5.17 0.34
C LEU A 5 1.02 4.11 0.31
N ILE A 6 0.68 2.85 0.10
CA ILE A 6 1.60 1.72 0.23
C ILE A 6 1.72 1.00 -1.11
N ASN A 7 2.96 0.86 -1.59
CA ASN A 7 3.34 -0.14 -2.60
C ASN A 7 3.86 -1.38 -1.85
N PRO A 8 3.10 -2.49 -1.84
CA PRO A 8 3.45 -3.67 -1.08
C PRO A 8 4.62 -4.41 -1.72
N GLU A 9 5.32 -5.17 -0.90
CA GLU A 9 6.33 -6.10 -1.40
C GLU A 9 5.76 -7.11 -2.40
N ASP A 10 6.34 -7.16 -3.60
CA ASP A 10 6.16 -8.26 -4.54
C ASP A 10 7.18 -9.37 -4.23
N ARG A 11 6.65 -10.53 -3.82
CA ARG A 11 7.39 -11.73 -3.43
C ARG A 11 7.51 -12.77 -4.55
N THR A 12 7.05 -12.46 -5.76
CA THR A 12 7.04 -13.42 -6.86
C THR A 12 8.44 -13.70 -7.42
N ALA A 13 8.67 -14.96 -7.82
CA ALA A 13 9.94 -15.40 -8.40
C ALA A 13 10.25 -14.70 -9.73
N VAL A 14 9.23 -14.29 -10.47
CA VAL A 14 9.38 -13.59 -11.76
C VAL A 14 10.06 -12.25 -11.55
N LYS A 15 9.56 -11.44 -10.60
CA LYS A 15 10.18 -10.16 -10.28
C LYS A 15 11.60 -10.32 -9.73
N ASN A 16 11.79 -11.25 -8.80
CA ASN A 16 13.10 -11.49 -8.18
C ASN A 16 14.17 -11.91 -9.19
N LYS A 17 13.79 -12.56 -10.30
CA LYS A 17 14.70 -12.90 -11.40
C LYS A 17 15.00 -11.73 -12.34
N LEU A 18 14.05 -10.83 -12.55
CA LEU A 18 14.21 -9.70 -13.47
C LEU A 18 14.96 -8.51 -12.83
N GLY A 19 15.01 -8.44 -11.49
CA GLY A 19 15.80 -7.43 -10.76
C GLY A 19 15.28 -5.98 -10.87
N PHE A 20 14.11 -5.78 -11.48
CA PHE A 20 13.52 -4.44 -11.60
C PHE A 20 12.82 -4.03 -10.31
N VAL A 21 13.17 -2.84 -9.83
CA VAL A 21 12.37 -2.09 -8.86
C VAL A 21 11.93 -0.81 -9.55
N LEU A 22 10.63 -0.69 -9.78
CA LEU A 22 10.04 0.45 -10.46
C LEU A 22 9.33 1.33 -9.44
N PRO A 23 9.46 2.67 -9.54
CA PRO A 23 8.71 3.55 -8.67
C PRO A 23 7.19 3.37 -8.90
N PRO A 24 6.36 3.41 -7.84
CA PRO A 24 4.92 3.23 -7.95
C PRO A 24 4.25 4.49 -8.53
N LEU A 25 4.36 4.70 -9.84
CA LEU A 25 3.87 5.90 -10.53
C LEU A 25 2.38 6.15 -10.27
N ASN A 26 1.57 5.10 -10.21
CA ASN A 26 0.15 5.19 -9.88
C ASN A 26 -0.09 5.88 -8.52
N LEU A 27 0.70 5.52 -7.50
CA LEU A 27 0.63 6.15 -6.18
C LEU A 27 1.22 7.56 -6.18
N MET A 28 2.25 7.83 -6.98
CA MET A 28 2.82 9.17 -7.11
C MET A 28 1.82 10.15 -7.74
N TYR A 29 1.09 9.74 -8.79
CA TYR A 29 0.02 10.55 -9.37
C TYR A 29 -1.12 10.79 -8.38
N LEU A 30 -1.56 9.75 -7.66
CA LEU A 30 -2.59 9.87 -6.63
C LEU A 30 -2.14 10.81 -5.50
N GLY A 31 -0.90 10.63 -5.02
CA GLY A 31 -0.31 11.46 -3.98
C GLY A 31 -0.27 12.93 -4.37
N ALA A 32 0.23 13.25 -5.57
CA ALA A 32 0.25 14.62 -6.07
C ALA A 32 -1.16 15.23 -6.18
N SER A 33 -2.17 14.43 -6.53
CA SER A 33 -3.56 14.91 -6.57
C SER A 33 -4.13 15.18 -5.18
N LEU A 34 -3.82 14.34 -4.20
CA LEU A 34 -4.23 14.53 -2.80
C LEU A 34 -3.53 15.73 -2.16
N GLU A 35 -2.25 15.94 -2.45
CA GLU A 35 -1.49 17.12 -2.01
C GLU A 35 -2.10 18.41 -2.57
N ARG A 36 -2.50 18.43 -3.85
CA ARG A 36 -3.25 19.57 -4.44
C ARG A 36 -4.60 19.80 -3.77
N ALA A 37 -5.19 18.77 -3.19
CA ALA A 37 -6.41 18.86 -2.39
C ALA A 37 -6.13 19.16 -0.90
N SER A 38 -4.91 19.61 -0.55
CA SER A 38 -4.47 19.99 0.80
C SER A 38 -4.37 18.85 1.82
N PHE A 39 -4.25 17.59 1.36
CA PHE A 39 -3.92 16.47 2.25
C PHE A 39 -2.41 16.26 2.33
N SER A 40 -1.90 15.97 3.53
CA SER A 40 -0.53 15.52 3.71
C SER A 40 -0.42 14.02 3.38
N VAL A 41 0.47 13.68 2.43
CA VAL A 41 0.61 12.32 1.90
C VAL A 41 1.99 11.75 2.18
N LYS A 42 2.06 10.46 2.49
CA LYS A 42 3.32 9.72 2.55
C LYS A 42 3.22 8.43 1.75
N ILE A 43 4.12 8.25 0.78
CA ILE A 43 4.27 6.99 0.05
C ILE A 43 5.28 6.10 0.78
N ILE A 44 4.87 4.88 1.10
CA ILE A 44 5.73 3.81 1.60
C ILE A 44 5.89 2.80 0.48
N ASP A 45 7.07 2.78 -0.13
CA ASP A 45 7.44 1.80 -1.13
C ASP A 45 8.17 0.63 -0.47
N ASP A 46 7.43 -0.37 0.00
CA ASP A 46 8.03 -1.54 0.64
C ASP A 46 8.59 -2.54 -0.36
N ASP A 47 8.15 -2.46 -1.60
CA ASP A 47 8.73 -3.21 -2.71
C ASP A 47 10.21 -2.86 -2.94
N LEU A 48 10.56 -1.60 -2.69
CA LEU A 48 11.95 -1.11 -2.62
C LEU A 48 12.61 -1.37 -1.25
N ARG A 49 11.92 -1.04 -0.15
CA ARG A 49 12.53 -0.99 1.19
C ARG A 49 12.63 -2.33 1.91
N ARG A 50 11.81 -3.32 1.54
CA ARG A 50 11.80 -4.68 2.08
C ARG A 50 11.72 -4.73 3.61
N MET A 51 10.89 -3.88 4.22
CA MET A 51 10.63 -3.89 5.67
C MET A 51 9.65 -5.00 6.07
N GLY A 52 8.85 -5.48 5.10
CA GLY A 52 7.82 -6.49 5.30
C GLY A 52 6.58 -5.95 6.01
N VAL A 53 5.55 -6.80 6.03
CA VAL A 53 4.22 -6.52 6.63
C VAL A 53 4.33 -5.85 7.99
N GLU A 54 5.08 -6.48 8.90
CA GLU A 54 5.21 -6.03 10.29
C GLU A 54 6.02 -4.73 10.43
N GLY A 55 7.06 -4.55 9.60
CA GLY A 55 7.84 -3.32 9.59
C GLY A 55 7.01 -2.13 9.11
N VAL A 56 6.25 -2.33 8.04
CA VAL A 56 5.34 -1.33 7.49
C VAL A 56 4.21 -1.02 8.48
N ALA A 57 3.59 -2.04 9.09
CA ALA A 57 2.51 -1.83 10.06
C ALA A 57 2.97 -1.00 11.26
N ARG A 58 4.16 -1.26 11.83
CA ARG A 58 4.75 -0.43 12.90
C ARG A 58 5.05 1.00 12.44
N LEU A 59 5.48 1.19 11.20
CA LEU A 59 5.74 2.52 10.66
C LEU A 59 4.43 3.30 10.48
N VAL A 60 3.39 2.65 9.97
CA VAL A 60 2.04 3.23 9.82
C VAL A 60 1.45 3.60 11.17
N GLU A 61 1.55 2.73 12.17
CA GLU A 61 1.14 2.99 13.55
C GLU A 61 1.80 4.25 14.12
N ARG A 62 3.11 4.41 13.94
CA ARG A 62 3.84 5.62 14.38
C ARG A 62 3.42 6.89 13.63
N ILE A 63 3.03 6.76 12.36
CA ILE A 63 2.52 7.89 11.55
C ILE A 63 1.10 8.26 11.98
N ASN A 64 0.31 7.27 12.40
CA ASN A 64 -1.09 7.37 12.81
C ASN A 64 -1.97 8.17 11.82
N PRO A 65 -2.05 7.75 10.53
CA PRO A 65 -2.84 8.47 9.53
C PRO A 65 -4.34 8.20 9.67
N PHE A 66 -5.17 9.05 9.04
CA PHE A 66 -6.61 8.81 8.93
C PHE A 66 -6.95 7.76 7.87
N ILE A 67 -6.18 7.75 6.77
CA ILE A 67 -6.41 6.87 5.62
C ILE A 67 -5.13 6.11 5.26
N VAL A 68 -5.26 4.82 4.98
CA VAL A 68 -4.23 3.98 4.37
C VAL A 68 -4.73 3.45 3.04
N GLY A 69 -4.10 3.87 1.95
CA GLY A 69 -4.31 3.32 0.62
C GLY A 69 -3.23 2.27 0.30
N ILE A 70 -3.61 1.13 -0.27
CA ILE A 70 -2.66 0.12 -0.76
C ILE A 70 -2.96 -0.23 -2.21
N THR A 71 -1.92 -0.29 -3.05
CA THR A 71 -2.07 -0.75 -4.44
C THR A 71 -1.82 -2.24 -4.56
N ALA A 72 -2.67 -2.94 -5.33
CA ALA A 72 -2.59 -4.36 -5.54
C ALA A 72 -2.69 -4.72 -7.03
N THR A 73 -1.80 -5.59 -7.46
CA THR A 73 -1.90 -6.35 -8.71
C THR A 73 -2.30 -7.80 -8.39
N THR A 74 -2.49 -8.64 -9.41
CA THR A 74 -2.74 -10.07 -9.19
C THR A 74 -1.61 -10.75 -8.42
N ALA A 75 -0.36 -10.33 -8.64
CA ALA A 75 0.80 -10.86 -7.94
C ALA A 75 0.83 -10.47 -6.45
N THR A 76 0.35 -9.27 -6.12
CA THR A 76 0.49 -8.70 -4.78
C THR A 76 -0.78 -8.68 -3.96
N ILE A 77 -1.92 -9.16 -4.47
CA ILE A 77 -3.21 -9.08 -3.75
C ILE A 77 -3.17 -9.74 -2.36
N ARG A 78 -2.63 -10.95 -2.25
CA ARG A 78 -2.53 -11.66 -0.96
C ARG A 78 -1.67 -10.90 0.04
N THR A 79 -0.50 -10.46 -0.39
CA THR A 79 0.40 -9.65 0.45
C THR A 79 -0.24 -8.31 0.82
N SER A 80 -1.00 -7.69 -0.07
CA SER A 80 -1.73 -6.44 0.24
C SER A 80 -2.74 -6.65 1.36
N LEU A 81 -3.49 -7.76 1.34
CA LEU A 81 -4.44 -8.11 2.40
C LEU A 81 -3.73 -8.41 3.73
N GLU A 82 -2.55 -9.04 3.71
CA GLU A 82 -1.71 -9.20 4.91
C GLU A 82 -1.34 -7.86 5.55
N TYR A 83 -0.96 -6.87 4.74
CA TYR A 83 -0.64 -5.51 5.21
C TYR A 83 -1.86 -4.84 5.82
N ILE A 84 -3.00 -4.85 5.13
CA ILE A 84 -4.25 -4.26 5.63
C ILE A 84 -4.60 -4.87 6.99
N LYS A 85 -4.54 -6.20 7.12
CA LYS A 85 -4.83 -6.89 8.37
C LYS A 85 -3.89 -6.44 9.49
N ALA A 86 -2.58 -6.50 9.28
CA ALA A 86 -1.58 -6.13 10.29
C ALA A 86 -1.66 -4.64 10.70
N ILE A 87 -2.10 -3.77 9.79
CA ILE A 87 -2.35 -2.35 10.08
C ILE A 87 -3.63 -2.18 10.91
N LYS A 88 -4.74 -2.83 10.54
CA LYS A 88 -6.01 -2.76 11.29
C LYS A 88 -5.89 -3.36 12.69
N ASP A 89 -5.10 -4.41 12.86
CA ASP A 89 -4.83 -5.00 14.19
C ASP A 89 -4.20 -3.99 15.17
N ARG A 90 -3.50 -2.96 14.65
CA ARG A 90 -2.85 -1.90 15.43
C ARG A 90 -3.66 -0.60 15.46
N LEU A 91 -4.32 -0.29 14.36
CA LEU A 91 -5.14 0.91 14.16
C LEU A 91 -6.55 0.49 13.76
N PRO A 92 -7.40 0.03 14.70
CA PRO A 92 -8.71 -0.56 14.35
C PRO A 92 -9.68 0.43 13.68
N ASN A 93 -9.45 1.74 13.88
CA ASN A 93 -10.31 2.80 13.35
C ASN A 93 -9.77 3.45 12.07
N VAL A 94 -8.62 2.99 11.53
CA VAL A 94 -8.06 3.58 10.31
C VAL A 94 -8.90 3.19 9.09
N LEU A 95 -9.19 4.14 8.22
CA LEU A 95 -9.85 3.84 6.96
C LEU A 95 -8.83 3.21 6.00
N THR A 96 -9.06 1.97 5.60
CA THR A 96 -8.21 1.28 4.62
C THR A 96 -8.89 1.25 3.26
N VAL A 97 -8.15 1.58 2.21
CA VAL A 97 -8.60 1.51 0.82
C VAL A 97 -7.64 0.64 0.02
N ILE A 98 -8.17 -0.32 -0.74
CA ILE A 98 -7.39 -1.11 -1.68
C ILE A 98 -7.75 -0.73 -3.12
N GLY A 99 -6.74 -0.55 -3.96
CA GLY A 99 -6.93 -0.15 -5.36
C GLY A 99 -5.87 -0.77 -6.28
N GLY A 100 -5.97 -0.52 -7.58
CA GLY A 100 -5.10 -1.11 -8.60
C GLY A 100 -5.80 -2.18 -9.43
N PRO A 101 -5.11 -2.78 -10.42
CA PRO A 101 -5.75 -3.58 -11.45
C PRO A 101 -6.60 -4.75 -10.92
N HIS A 102 -6.12 -5.46 -9.89
CA HIS A 102 -6.81 -6.64 -9.37
C HIS A 102 -8.10 -6.30 -8.61
N PRO A 103 -8.09 -5.44 -7.56
CA PRO A 103 -9.32 -5.05 -6.86
C PRO A 103 -10.28 -4.25 -7.75
N THR A 104 -9.81 -3.59 -8.81
CA THR A 104 -10.71 -2.99 -9.81
C THR A 104 -11.40 -4.04 -10.67
N PHE A 105 -10.73 -5.15 -11.00
CA PHE A 105 -11.30 -6.24 -11.79
C PHE A 105 -12.20 -7.17 -10.95
N LEU A 106 -11.86 -7.41 -9.68
CA LEU A 106 -12.59 -8.27 -8.74
C LEU A 106 -12.91 -7.53 -7.43
N PRO A 107 -13.77 -6.50 -7.45
CA PRO A 107 -14.02 -5.65 -6.28
C PRO A 107 -14.69 -6.42 -5.13
N VAL A 108 -15.66 -7.29 -5.42
CA VAL A 108 -16.41 -8.02 -4.38
C VAL A 108 -15.51 -9.00 -3.60
N ASP A 109 -14.54 -9.62 -4.27
CA ASP A 109 -13.62 -10.58 -3.65
C ASP A 109 -12.49 -9.91 -2.85
N THR A 110 -12.41 -8.58 -2.87
CA THR A 110 -11.30 -7.80 -2.29
C THR A 110 -11.74 -6.77 -1.23
N LEU A 111 -13.03 -6.69 -0.92
CA LEU A 111 -13.63 -5.85 0.12
C LEU A 111 -13.93 -6.66 1.38
#